data_AF-A0A484MWD4-F1
#
_entry.id   AF-A0A484MWD4-F1
#
_cell.length_a   1.000
_cell.length_b   1.000
_cell.length_c   1.000
_cell.angle_alpha   90.00
_cell.angle_beta   90.00
_cell.angle_gamma   90.00
#
_symmetry.space_group_name_H-M   'P 1'
#
loop_
_entity.id
_entity.type
_entity.pdbx_description
1 polymer ?
#
loop_
_entity_poly.entity_id
_entity_poly.type
_entity_poly.pdbx_seq_one_letter_code
_entity_poly.pdbx_strand_id
1 'polypeptide(L)' 'MDLLETLKDLCGSHTTIVLAGELRNDAILEYFLEAVSKEFIVGRVDQMHWHPDYLTPRVVIYILVKR' A
#
# COMPACT_ATOMS: atom_id res chain seq x y z
N MET A 1 -9.39 10.97 -12.69
CA MET A 1 -8.12 10.95 -11.94
C MET A 1 -8.05 9.61 -11.24
N ASP A 2 -7.02 8.82 -11.50
CA ASP A 2 -6.82 7.54 -10.82
C ASP A 2 -5.99 7.72 -9.53
N LEU A 3 -6.02 6.71 -8.65
CA LEU A 3 -5.33 6.76 -7.37
C LEU A 3 -3.81 6.85 -7.53
N LEU A 4 -3.23 6.13 -8.50
CA LEU A 4 -1.78 6.07 -8.67
C LEU A 4 -1.23 7.43 -9.13
N GLU A 5 -1.86 8.06 -10.11
CA GLU A 5 -1.54 9.44 -10.55
C GLU A 5 -1.62 10.41 -9.36
N THR A 6 -2.68 10.31 -8.56
CA THR A 6 -2.84 11.15 -7.36
C THR A 6 -1.70 10.96 -6.35
N LEU A 7 -1.27 9.72 -6.12
CA LEU A 7 -0.14 9.44 -5.23
C LEU A 7 1.18 9.99 -5.79
N LYS A 8 1.39 9.91 -7.11
CA LYS A 8 2.60 10.47 -7.74
C LYS A 8 2.67 11.98 -7.60
N ASP A 9 1.55 12.67 -7.76
CA ASP A 9 1.46 14.14 -7.72
C ASP A 9 1.62 14.69 -6.31
N LEU A 10 1.04 14.02 -5.31
CA LEU A 10 1.05 14.50 -3.93
C LEU A 10 2.34 14.14 -3.17
N CYS A 11 3.05 13.08 -3.57
CA CYS A 11 4.16 12.53 -2.79
C CYS A 11 5.53 12.91 -3.36
N GLY A 12 6.43 13.30 -2.46
CA GLY A 12 7.85 13.55 -2.75
C GLY A 12 8.77 12.44 -2.23
N SER A 13 10.07 12.65 -2.33
CA SER A 13 11.12 11.70 -1.92
C SER A 13 11.18 11.42 -0.40
N HIS A 14 10.52 12.25 0.41
CA HIS A 14 10.49 12.13 1.88
C HIS A 14 9.08 11.81 2.41
N THR A 15 8.15 11.46 1.53
CA THR A 15 6.80 11.07 1.90
C THR A 15 6.74 9.56 2.08
N THR A 16 6.27 9.10 3.24
CA THR A 16 5.91 7.70 3.47
C THR A 16 4.40 7.56 3.38
N ILE A 17 3.92 6.77 2.43
CA ILE A 17 2.50 6.47 2.26
C ILE A 17 2.20 5.20 3.05
N VAL A 18 1.16 5.24 3.88
CA VAL A 18 0.60 4.05 4.55
C VAL A 18 -0.75 3.74 3.91
N LEU A 19 -0.82 2.61 3.19
CA LEU A 19 -2.02 2.16 2.51
C LEU A 19 -2.57 0.92 3.20
N ALA A 20 -3.68 1.06 3.90
CA ALA A 20 -4.42 -0.05 4.50
C ALA A 20 -5.63 -0.42 3.65
N GLY A 21 -5.88 -1.71 3.43
CA GLY A 21 -7.01 -2.17 2.65
C GLY A 21 -7.45 -3.58 3.02
N GLU A 22 -8.75 -3.85 2.87
CA GLU A 22 -9.30 -5.21 3.01
C GLU A 22 -9.17 -5.98 1.69
N LEU A 23 -8.65 -7.20 1.76
CA LEU A 23 -8.54 -8.18 0.68
C LEU A 23 -9.93 -8.68 0.30
N ARG A 24 -10.50 -8.10 -0.75
CA ARG A 24 -11.79 -8.50 -1.32
C ARG A 24 -11.69 -9.03 -2.75
N ASN A 25 -10.65 -8.63 -3.48
CA ASN A 25 -10.40 -9.05 -4.85
C ASN A 25 -8.88 -9.02 -5.11
N ASP A 26 -8.29 -10.21 -5.16
CA ASP A 26 -6.84 -10.37 -5.27
C ASP A 26 -6.31 -9.85 -6.62
N ALA A 27 -7.07 -10.01 -7.71
CA ALA A 27 -6.65 -9.56 -9.04
C ALA A 27 -6.53 -8.03 -9.15
N ILE A 28 -7.46 -7.28 -8.53
CA ILE A 28 -7.38 -5.80 -8.53
C ILE A 28 -6.18 -5.34 -7.69
N LEU A 29 -5.93 -6.00 -6.56
CA LEU A 29 -4.81 -5.67 -5.71
C LEU A 29 -3.48 -5.96 -6.39
N GLU A 30 -3.33 -7.13 -7.00
CA GLU A 30 -2.14 -7.51 -7.77
C GLU A 30 -1.86 -6.51 -8.90
N TYR A 31 -2.89 -6.13 -9.66
CA TYR A 31 -2.77 -5.12 -10.71
C TYR A 31 -2.29 -3.76 -10.17
N PHE A 32 -2.86 -3.32 -9.04
CA PHE A 32 -2.43 -2.08 -8.40
C PHE A 32 -0.98 -2.17 -7.92
N LEU A 33 -0.59 -3.28 -7.28
CA LEU A 33 0.77 -3.50 -6.78
C LEU A 33 1.79 -3.55 -7.91
N GLU A 34 1.46 -4.19 -9.04
CA GLU A 34 2.30 -4.19 -10.23
C GLU A 34 2.50 -2.77 -10.75
N ALA A 35 1.42 -2.00 -10.89
CA ALA A 35 1.49 -0.63 -11.38
C ALA A 35 2.29 0.31 -10.46
N VAL A 36 2.06 0.25 -9.14
CA VAL A 36 2.70 1.14 -8.17
C VAL A 36 4.18 0.81 -7.96
N SER A 37 4.59 -0.45 -8.12
CA SER A 37 5.99 -0.88 -7.95
C SER A 37 6.99 -0.25 -8.92
N LYS A 38 6.49 0.26 -10.06
CA LYS A 38 7.27 0.96 -11.09
C LYS A 38 7.83 2.29 -10.59
N GLU A 39 7.12 2.93 -9.67
CA GLU A 39 7.37 4.32 -9.25
C GLU A 39 7.68 4.41 -7.75
N PHE A 40 7.22 3.42 -6.97
CA PHE A 40 7.39 3.34 -5.54
C PHE A 40 8.10 2.04 -5.14
N ILE A 41 8.89 2.12 -4.08
CA ILE A 41 9.33 0.95 -3.31
C ILE A 41 8.15 0.55 -2.42
N VAL A 42 7.77 -0.73 -2.48
CA VAL A 42 6.62 -1.28 -1.76
C VAL A 42 7.09 -2.23 -0.67
N GLY A 43 6.72 -1.95 0.56
CA GLY A 43 6.85 -2.85 1.70
C GLY A 43 5.49 -3.28 2.24
N ARG A 44 5.42 -4.41 2.94
CA ARG A 44 4.23 -4.86 3.68
C ARG A 44 4.57 -4.93 5.16
N VAL A 45 3.68 -4.41 5.99
CA VAL A 45 3.83 -4.51 7.45
C VAL A 45 3.40 -5.90 7.91
N ASP A 46 4.29 -6.60 8.62
CA ASP A 46 3.97 -7.88 9.26
C ASP A 46 2.87 -7.68 10.31
N GLN A 47 1.86 -8.57 10.31
CA GLN A 47 0.76 -8.55 11.28
C GLN A 47 1.23 -8.74 12.73
N MET A 48 2.41 -9.34 12.95
CA MET A 48 3.01 -9.45 14.29
C MET A 48 3.32 -8.09 14.93
N HIS A 49 3.44 -7.03 14.11
CA HIS A 49 3.66 -5.67 14.60
C HIS A 49 2.35 -4.88 14.79
N TRP A 50 1.19 -5.48 14.56
CA TRP A 50 -0.10 -4.81 14.65
C TRP A 50 -0.61 -4.82 16.09
N HIS A 51 -1.58 -3.95 16.39
CA HIS A 51 -2.22 -3.96 17.69
C HIS A 51 -2.95 -5.30 17.91
N PRO A 52 -2.76 -5.99 19.05
CA PRO A 52 -3.27 -7.35 19.28
C PRO A 52 -4.80 -7.45 19.23
N ASP A 53 -5.50 -6.36 19.56
CA ASP A 53 -6.97 -6.33 19.50
C ASP A 53 -7.54 -5.83 18.16
N TYR A 54 -6.70 -5.30 17.27
CA TYR A 54 -7.13 -4.69 15.99
C TYR A 54 -6.37 -5.30 14.81
N LEU A 55 -6.52 -6.61 14.62
CA LEU A 55 -6.00 -7.32 13.46
C LEU A 55 -7.04 -8.23 12.82
N THR A 56 -6.90 -8.42 11.53
CA THR A 56 -7.67 -9.41 10.77
C THR A 56 -6.82 -9.92 9.63
N PRO A 57 -6.87 -11.23 9.32
CA PRO A 57 -6.13 -11.79 8.19
C PRO A 57 -6.57 -11.20 6.84
N ARG A 58 -7.76 -10.56 6.80
CA ARG A 58 -8.29 -9.93 5.59
C ARG A 58 -7.80 -8.52 5.34
N VAL A 59 -7.07 -7.89 6.26
CA VAL A 59 -6.51 -6.55 6.03
C VAL A 59 -5.02 -6.66 5.78
N VAL A 60 -4.53 -5.78 4.92
CA VAL A 60 -3.11 -5.59 4.65
C VAL A 60 -2.75 -4.12 4.81
N ILE A 61 -1.52 -3.86 5.25
CA ILE A 61 -0.95 -2.51 5.33
C ILE A 61 0.32 -2.52 4.48
N TYR A 62 0.33 -1.69 3.44
CA TYR A 62 1.49 -1.44 2.60
C TYR A 62 2.14 -0.11 2.96
N ILE A 63 3.46 -0.10 2.88
CA ILE A 63 4.28 1.09 2.98
C ILE A 63 4.79 1.39 1.57
N LEU A 64 4.52 2.58 1.06
CA LEU A 64 5.01 3.02 -0.25
C LEU A 64 5.93 4.23 -0.04
N VAL A 65 7.12 4.16 -0.64
CA VAL A 65 8.08 5.28 -0.67
C VAL A 65 8.43 5.55 -2.12
N LYS A 66 8.34 6.81 -2.55
CA LYS A 66 8.66 7.19 -3.93
C LYS A 66 10.15 6.93 -4.19
N ARG A 67 10.47 6.36 -5.34
CA ARG A 67 11.86 6.11 -5.75
C ARG A 67 12.63 7.41 -5.96
#